data_AF-A0A2Z3UJF1-F1
#
_entry.id   AF-A0A2Z3UJF1-F1
#
_cell.length_a   1.000
_cell.length_b   1.000
_cell.length_c   1.000
_cell.angle_alpha   90.00
_cell.angle_beta   90.00
_cell.angle_gamma   90.00
#
_symmetry.space_group_name_H-M   'P 1'
#
loop_
_entity.id
_entity.type
_entity.pdbx_description
1 polymer ?
#
loop_
_entity_poly.entity_id
_entity_poly.type
_entity_poly.pdbx_seq_one_letter_code
_entity_poly.pdbx_strand_id
1 'polypeptide(L)'
;MALAGSCLLTACGGADSGGSAAAKDDGVASIVGESPGEAAGSGSGTANAGSPKKPAADAKRPQLRLDSSPEEITKYRQAYATCLKNHGMPAKTNSAPSAAALKAAEASTKACEDKVPLQPPEMDPKKNPHYADDVRAQVKCMKGYGFKVRVVPATGSDPNAVSWTYDSIPGDGVDIEKIQDECRVKAFGGG
;
A
#
# COMPACT_ATOMS: atom_id res chain seq x y z
N MET A 1 34.31 -51.19 -3.58
CA MET A 1 35.30 -50.28 -2.97
C MET A 1 34.54 -49.42 -1.98
N ALA A 2 34.71 -49.64 -0.67
CA ALA A 2 33.96 -48.96 0.37
C ALA A 2 34.86 -47.95 1.08
N LEU A 3 34.34 -46.76 1.38
CA LEU A 3 34.91 -45.84 2.34
C LEU A 3 33.75 -45.11 3.04
N ALA A 4 33.66 -45.32 4.35
CA ALA A 4 32.75 -44.62 5.24
C ALA A 4 33.45 -43.40 5.85
N GLY A 5 32.68 -42.44 6.36
CA GLY A 5 33.21 -41.27 7.07
C GLY A 5 32.12 -40.64 7.94
N SER A 6 32.13 -40.95 9.23
CA SER A 6 31.10 -40.52 10.19
C SER A 6 31.39 -39.16 10.84
N CYS A 7 30.32 -38.58 11.38
CA CYS A 7 30.19 -37.48 12.35
C CYS A 7 31.41 -37.01 13.16
N LEU A 8 31.38 -35.74 13.59
CA LEU A 8 31.42 -35.35 15.02
C LEU A 8 31.02 -33.87 15.24
N LEU A 9 30.29 -33.59 16.33
CA LEU A 9 30.06 -32.24 16.88
C LEU A 9 30.85 -32.08 18.19
N THR A 10 31.67 -31.04 18.30
CA THR A 10 32.27 -30.45 19.53
C THR A 10 33.22 -29.31 19.10
N ALA A 11 33.62 -28.30 19.89
CA ALA A 11 33.08 -27.65 21.09
C ALA A 11 33.84 -26.30 21.28
N CYS A 12 33.54 -25.53 22.33
CA CYS A 12 34.00 -24.15 22.56
C CYS A 12 35.38 -24.01 23.27
N GLY A 13 36.14 -22.95 22.93
CA GLY A 13 37.20 -22.32 23.76
C GLY A 13 38.56 -23.05 23.87
N GLY A 14 39.69 -22.41 24.16
CA GLY A 14 39.99 -20.97 24.35
C GLY A 14 41.27 -20.77 25.20
N ALA A 15 42.09 -19.73 24.91
CA ALA A 15 43.25 -19.21 25.66
C ALA A 15 43.86 -18.05 24.83
N ASP A 16 44.43 -16.95 25.32
CA ASP A 16 44.57 -16.38 26.67
C ASP A 16 44.84 -14.84 26.51
N SER A 17 44.89 -13.94 27.49
CA SER A 17 44.84 -14.01 28.96
C SER A 17 44.40 -12.66 29.57
N GLY A 18 44.31 -12.57 30.90
CA GLY A 18 44.42 -11.31 31.67
C GLY A 18 43.11 -10.52 31.87
N GLY A 19 42.56 -10.54 33.09
CA GLY A 19 41.39 -9.73 33.45
C GLY A 19 41.55 -8.95 34.74
N SER A 20 40.70 -7.93 34.94
CA SER A 20 40.09 -7.60 36.24
C SER A 20 39.00 -6.52 36.14
N ALA A 21 37.95 -6.70 36.95
CA ALA A 21 37.02 -5.69 37.48
C ALA A 21 36.12 -4.86 36.53
N ALA A 22 34.98 -5.47 36.17
CA ALA A 22 33.62 -4.97 36.44
C ALA A 22 33.23 -3.47 36.23
N ALA A 23 32.34 -3.26 35.26
CA ALA A 23 31.11 -2.47 35.46
C ALA A 23 30.01 -2.94 34.48
N LYS A 24 28.74 -2.86 34.89
CA LYS A 24 27.58 -2.89 33.98
C LYS A 24 27.30 -1.45 33.53
N ASP A 25 26.82 -1.25 32.31
CA ASP A 25 25.45 -0.76 32.10
C ASP A 25 25.03 -0.80 30.62
N ASP A 26 23.71 -0.81 30.40
CA ASP A 26 23.06 -0.63 29.11
C ASP A 26 23.13 0.84 28.64
N GLY A 27 23.03 1.08 27.34
CA GLY A 27 22.80 2.46 26.85
C GLY A 27 23.30 2.75 25.44
N VAL A 28 22.52 2.39 24.42
CA VAL A 28 22.65 3.04 23.11
C VAL A 28 22.14 4.48 23.23
N ALA A 29 22.99 5.45 22.85
CA ALA A 29 22.78 6.85 23.22
C ALA A 29 21.56 7.48 22.52
N SER A 30 20.66 8.08 23.31
CA SER A 30 19.64 9.00 22.81
C SER A 30 20.27 10.30 22.32
N ILE A 31 20.01 10.67 21.07
CA ILE A 31 20.31 12.03 20.59
C ILE A 31 19.29 13.03 21.15
N VAL A 32 19.66 13.67 22.26
CA VAL A 32 19.00 14.90 22.72
C VAL A 32 19.36 16.02 21.74
N GLY A 33 18.37 16.46 20.96
CA GLY A 33 18.45 17.66 20.14
C GLY A 33 17.86 18.84 20.89
N GLU A 34 18.67 19.52 21.69
CA GLU A 34 18.25 20.71 22.44
C GLU A 34 19.01 21.94 21.94
N SER A 35 18.27 22.95 21.47
CA SER A 35 18.81 24.21 20.95
C SER A 35 19.08 25.20 22.10
N PRO A 36 20.14 26.02 22.04
CA PRO A 36 20.39 27.05 23.05
C PRO A 36 19.62 28.35 22.77
N GLY A 37 19.11 29.00 23.82
CA GLY A 37 18.73 30.43 23.79
C GLY A 37 17.45 30.81 24.52
N GLU A 38 17.56 31.19 25.80
CA GLU A 38 16.47 31.78 26.60
C GLU A 38 16.09 33.20 26.16
N ALA A 39 14.79 33.51 26.20
CA ALA A 39 14.26 34.80 26.69
C ALA A 39 12.77 34.65 27.07
N ALA A 40 12.36 35.26 28.18
CA ALA A 40 11.03 35.07 28.75
C ALA A 40 9.92 35.85 27.99
N GLY A 41 8.76 35.21 27.84
CA GLY A 41 7.53 35.84 27.36
C GLY A 41 6.30 35.13 27.93
N SER A 42 5.62 35.74 28.90
CA SER A 42 4.43 35.17 29.52
C SER A 42 3.27 35.13 28.51
N GLY A 43 2.83 33.92 28.17
CA GLY A 43 1.72 33.68 27.24
C GLY A 43 0.91 32.48 27.70
N SER A 44 -0.13 32.73 28.50
CA SER A 44 -1.09 31.68 28.91
C SER A 44 -1.93 31.26 27.71
N GLY A 45 -1.43 30.30 26.94
CA GLY A 45 -2.13 29.64 25.85
C GLY A 45 -2.48 28.22 26.28
N THR A 46 -3.75 27.98 26.61
CA THR A 46 -4.27 26.66 26.95
C THR A 46 -3.88 25.65 25.88
N ALA A 47 -3.02 24.69 26.25
CA ALA A 47 -2.73 23.54 25.42
C ALA A 47 -4.03 22.75 25.22
N ASN A 48 -4.66 22.97 24.07
CA ASN A 48 -5.87 22.27 23.70
C ASN A 48 -5.46 20.82 23.41
N ALA A 49 -5.57 19.97 24.44
CA ALA A 49 -5.31 18.55 24.38
C ALA A 49 -6.33 17.88 23.46
N GLY A 50 -6.13 18.04 22.15
CA GLY A 50 -6.93 17.44 21.11
C GLY A 50 -7.00 15.95 21.37
N SER A 51 -8.21 15.46 21.64
CA SER A 51 -8.46 14.05 21.94
C SER A 51 -7.80 13.18 20.88
N PRO A 52 -7.18 12.05 21.25
CA PRO A 52 -6.40 11.24 20.31
C PRO A 52 -7.28 10.89 19.11
N LYS A 53 -6.99 11.53 17.97
CA LYS A 53 -7.76 11.38 16.75
C LYS A 53 -7.70 9.90 16.39
N LYS A 54 -8.85 9.22 16.49
CA LYS A 54 -8.99 7.79 16.15
C LYS A 54 -8.19 7.56 14.86
N PRO A 55 -7.21 6.64 14.85
CA PRO A 55 -6.39 6.44 13.66
C PRO A 55 -7.33 6.24 12.48
N ALA A 56 -7.08 6.99 11.40
CA ALA A 56 -7.89 6.93 10.19
C ALA A 56 -7.99 5.46 9.76
N ALA A 57 -9.13 5.05 9.19
CA ALA A 57 -9.32 3.65 8.77
C ALA A 57 -8.16 3.17 7.86
N ASP A 58 -7.62 4.11 7.07
CA ASP A 58 -6.48 3.94 6.18
C ASP A 58 -5.14 3.64 6.88
N ALA A 59 -4.94 4.04 8.14
CA ALA A 59 -3.67 3.89 8.85
C ALA A 59 -3.27 2.43 9.14
N LYS A 60 -4.17 1.46 8.90
CA LYS A 60 -3.90 0.02 9.01
C LYS A 60 -3.84 -0.70 7.67
N ARG A 61 -4.16 -0.01 6.57
CA ARG A 61 -4.27 -0.59 5.23
C ARG A 61 -2.89 -0.57 4.54
N PRO A 62 -2.46 -1.66 3.88
CA PRO A 62 -1.23 -1.64 3.09
C PRO A 62 -1.28 -0.56 2.00
N GLN A 63 -0.15 0.09 1.71
CA GLN A 63 -0.04 1.06 0.63
C GLN A 63 0.49 0.36 -0.63
N LEU A 64 -0.25 0.42 -1.74
CA LEU A 64 0.27 -0.02 -3.04
C LEU A 64 1.25 1.03 -3.58
N ARG A 65 2.35 0.60 -4.21
CA ARG A 65 3.26 1.50 -4.94
C ARG A 65 2.77 1.68 -6.37
N LEU A 66 3.15 2.77 -7.02
CA LEU A 66 2.81 2.99 -8.42
C LEU A 66 3.35 1.86 -9.32
N ASP A 67 4.56 1.39 -9.06
CA ASP A 67 5.30 0.34 -9.78
C ASP A 67 5.11 -1.09 -9.22
N SER A 68 4.15 -1.31 -8.31
CA SER A 68 3.92 -2.65 -7.74
C SER A 68 3.57 -3.67 -8.82
N SER A 69 4.23 -4.83 -8.78
CA SER A 69 4.12 -5.83 -9.84
C SER A 69 2.74 -6.52 -9.85
N PRO A 70 2.33 -7.15 -10.97
CA PRO A 70 1.10 -7.94 -11.04
C PRO A 70 1.03 -9.04 -9.96
N GLU A 71 2.18 -9.65 -9.61
CA GLU A 71 2.30 -10.64 -8.55
C GLU A 71 2.11 -10.03 -7.15
N GLU A 72 2.62 -8.83 -6.90
CA GLU A 72 2.39 -8.10 -5.65
C GLU A 72 0.93 -7.67 -5.49
N ILE A 73 0.35 -7.08 -6.53
CA ILE A 73 -1.09 -6.76 -6.60
C ILE A 73 -1.92 -8.03 -6.35
N THR A 74 -1.51 -9.16 -6.92
CA THR A 74 -2.17 -10.46 -6.72
C THR A 74 -2.06 -10.93 -5.27
N LYS A 75 -0.91 -10.78 -4.59
CA LYS A 75 -0.78 -11.10 -3.16
C LYS A 75 -1.75 -10.28 -2.29
N TYR A 76 -1.88 -8.97 -2.55
CA TYR A 76 -2.87 -8.14 -1.84
C TYR A 76 -4.31 -8.59 -2.11
N ARG A 77 -4.66 -8.87 -3.36
CA ARG A 77 -5.99 -9.41 -3.75
C ARG A 77 -6.27 -10.75 -3.08
N GLN A 78 -5.29 -11.64 -3.01
CA GLN A 78 -5.38 -12.95 -2.34
C GLN A 78 -5.56 -12.83 -0.82
N ALA A 79 -4.84 -11.91 -0.17
CA ALA A 79 -5.00 -11.65 1.27
C ALA A 79 -6.42 -11.16 1.60
N TYR A 80 -6.94 -10.20 0.82
CA TYR A 80 -8.32 -9.73 0.96
C TYR A 80 -9.34 -10.85 0.68
N ALA A 81 -9.20 -11.60 -0.41
CA ALA A 81 -10.10 -12.71 -0.75
C ALA A 81 -10.12 -13.83 0.31
N THR A 82 -8.96 -14.14 0.90
CA THR A 82 -8.84 -15.10 2.00
C THR A 82 -9.57 -14.60 3.24
N CYS A 83 -9.40 -13.31 3.59
CA CYS A 83 -10.15 -12.69 4.67
C CYS A 83 -11.67 -12.77 4.44
N LEU A 84 -12.15 -12.38 3.26
CA LEU A 84 -13.56 -12.45 2.90
C LEU A 84 -14.14 -13.86 3.09
N LYS A 85 -13.43 -14.89 2.63
CA LYS A 85 -13.82 -16.30 2.81
C LYS A 85 -13.90 -16.68 4.29
N ASN A 86 -12.90 -16.30 5.09
CA ASN A 86 -12.87 -16.59 6.53
C ASN A 86 -13.99 -15.87 7.30
N HIS A 87 -14.42 -14.70 6.83
CA HIS A 87 -15.55 -13.94 7.39
C HIS A 87 -16.91 -14.28 6.75
N GLY A 88 -17.03 -15.42 6.05
CA GLY A 88 -18.32 -15.94 5.60
C GLY A 88 -18.90 -15.30 4.33
N MET A 89 -18.07 -14.70 3.48
CA MET A 89 -18.50 -14.18 2.17
C MET A 89 -19.21 -15.31 1.38
N PRO A 90 -20.48 -15.13 0.98
CA PRO A 90 -21.20 -16.16 0.23
C PRO A 90 -20.54 -16.45 -1.11
N ALA A 91 -20.57 -17.72 -1.53
CA ALA A 91 -20.12 -18.11 -2.86
C ALA A 91 -20.96 -17.40 -3.93
N LYS A 92 -20.33 -16.99 -5.04
CA LYS A 92 -21.07 -16.48 -6.20
C LYS A 92 -21.94 -17.60 -6.77
N THR A 93 -23.22 -17.32 -7.00
CA THR A 93 -24.16 -18.22 -7.66
C THR A 93 -24.82 -17.50 -8.84
N ASN A 94 -25.46 -18.25 -9.74
CA ASN A 94 -26.20 -17.70 -10.87
C ASN A 94 -27.59 -17.14 -10.47
N SER A 95 -27.95 -17.22 -9.19
CA SER A 95 -29.22 -16.73 -8.65
C SER A 95 -29.04 -15.38 -7.97
N ALA A 96 -30.12 -14.59 -7.91
CA ALA A 96 -30.13 -13.35 -7.13
C ALA A 96 -29.78 -13.63 -5.65
N PRO A 97 -28.88 -12.85 -5.03
CA PRO A 97 -28.48 -13.05 -3.65
C PRO A 97 -29.65 -12.76 -2.70
N SER A 98 -29.84 -13.61 -1.70
CA SER A 98 -30.82 -13.35 -0.63
C SER A 98 -30.40 -12.16 0.23
N ALA A 99 -31.35 -11.54 0.93
CA ALA A 99 -31.05 -10.46 1.88
C ALA A 99 -30.03 -10.89 2.97
N ALA A 100 -30.08 -12.16 3.38
CA ALA A 100 -29.09 -12.73 4.30
C ALA A 100 -27.69 -12.83 3.66
N ALA A 101 -27.59 -13.24 2.39
CA ALA A 101 -26.32 -13.27 1.66
C ALA A 101 -25.73 -11.87 1.45
N LEU A 102 -26.56 -10.87 1.12
CA LEU A 102 -26.13 -9.47 1.02
C LEU A 102 -25.59 -8.94 2.36
N LYS A 103 -26.30 -9.18 3.46
CA LYS A 103 -25.87 -8.78 4.81
C LYS A 103 -24.59 -9.48 5.25
N ALA A 104 -24.41 -10.76 4.90
CA ALA A 104 -23.17 -11.48 5.13
C ALA A 104 -22.02 -10.86 4.33
N ALA A 105 -22.20 -10.60 3.03
CA ALA A 105 -21.20 -9.97 2.18
C ALA A 105 -20.76 -8.57 2.66
N GLU A 106 -21.71 -7.74 3.13
CA GLU A 106 -21.42 -6.44 3.76
C GLU A 106 -20.58 -6.60 5.03
N ALA A 107 -20.97 -7.53 5.91
CA ALA A 107 -20.25 -7.81 7.15
C ALA A 107 -18.83 -8.33 6.90
N SER A 108 -18.63 -9.26 5.94
CA SER A 108 -17.31 -9.76 5.57
C SER A 108 -16.44 -8.65 4.95
N THR A 109 -17.02 -7.83 4.07
CA THR A 109 -16.31 -6.68 3.45
C THR A 109 -15.83 -5.70 4.52
N LYS A 110 -16.70 -5.35 5.48
CA LYS A 110 -16.36 -4.46 6.59
C LYS A 110 -15.31 -5.06 7.54
N ALA A 111 -15.36 -6.36 7.79
CA ALA A 111 -14.36 -7.05 8.61
C ALA A 111 -12.96 -7.09 7.96
N CYS A 112 -12.90 -7.02 6.62
CA CYS A 112 -11.69 -7.15 5.83
C CYS A 112 -11.19 -5.84 5.18
N GLU A 113 -11.76 -4.69 5.58
CA GLU A 113 -11.39 -3.36 5.07
C GLU A 113 -9.90 -3.07 5.26
N ASP A 114 -9.29 -3.57 6.34
CA ASP A 114 -7.87 -3.43 6.63
C ASP A 114 -6.94 -4.19 5.67
N LYS A 115 -7.45 -5.17 4.91
CA LYS A 115 -6.69 -5.91 3.89
C LYS A 115 -6.81 -5.30 2.49
N VAL A 116 -7.69 -4.33 2.28
CA VAL A 116 -7.81 -3.62 1.00
C VAL A 116 -6.65 -2.63 0.90
N PRO A 117 -5.73 -2.77 -0.08
CA PRO A 117 -4.64 -1.82 -0.21
C PRO A 117 -5.16 -0.42 -0.54
N LEU A 118 -4.44 0.61 -0.10
CA LEU A 118 -4.60 1.98 -0.57
C LEU A 118 -4.06 2.08 -2.00
N GLN A 119 -4.72 2.86 -2.85
CA GLN A 119 -4.20 3.20 -4.17
C GLN A 119 -2.92 4.04 -4.03
N PRO A 120 -1.98 3.96 -4.99
CA PRO A 120 -0.75 4.78 -4.98
C PRO A 120 -1.11 6.26 -4.79
N PRO A 121 -0.39 7.02 -3.94
CA PRO A 121 -0.72 8.41 -3.64
C PRO A 121 -0.67 9.32 -4.88
N GLU A 122 0.11 8.96 -5.88
CA GLU A 122 0.18 9.61 -7.20
C GLU A 122 -1.15 9.48 -7.95
N MET A 123 -1.92 8.41 -7.70
CA MET A 123 -3.23 8.16 -8.31
C MET A 123 -4.42 8.68 -7.46
N ASP A 124 -4.15 9.40 -6.37
CA ASP A 124 -5.18 10.03 -5.53
C ASP A 124 -5.32 11.53 -5.89
N PRO A 125 -6.47 11.98 -6.45
CA PRO A 125 -6.68 13.38 -6.83
C PRO A 125 -6.48 14.38 -5.68
N LYS A 126 -6.61 13.93 -4.42
CA LYS A 126 -6.44 14.78 -3.24
C LYS A 126 -4.98 14.91 -2.79
N LYS A 127 -4.08 14.08 -3.32
CA LYS A 127 -2.65 14.04 -2.97
C LYS A 127 -1.75 14.43 -4.15
N ASN A 128 -2.17 14.15 -5.37
CA ASN A 128 -1.45 14.52 -6.58
C ASN A 128 -2.06 15.79 -7.22
N PRO A 129 -1.39 16.96 -7.16
CA PRO A 129 -1.85 18.18 -7.82
C PRO A 129 -1.82 18.12 -9.35
N HIS A 130 -1.08 17.17 -9.94
CA HIS A 130 -0.95 16.95 -11.39
C HIS A 130 -1.89 15.86 -11.91
N TYR A 131 -2.73 15.26 -11.06
CA TYR A 131 -3.58 14.11 -11.38
C TYR A 131 -4.36 14.25 -12.71
N ALA A 132 -4.92 15.43 -12.99
CA ALA A 132 -5.68 15.66 -14.22
C ALA A 132 -4.81 15.67 -15.48
N ASP A 133 -3.54 16.11 -15.40
CA ASP A 133 -2.57 16.05 -16.50
C ASP A 133 -2.01 14.64 -16.66
N ASP A 134 -1.77 13.92 -15.57
CA ASP A 134 -1.31 12.53 -15.62
C ASP A 134 -2.38 11.61 -16.24
N VAL A 135 -3.66 11.80 -15.90
CA VAL A 135 -4.79 11.13 -16.60
C VAL A 135 -4.77 11.43 -18.10
N ARG A 136 -4.51 12.69 -18.51
CA ARG A 136 -4.39 13.08 -19.92
C ARG A 136 -3.16 12.42 -20.58
N ALA A 137 -2.03 12.33 -19.88
CA ALA A 137 -0.81 11.68 -20.35
C ALA A 137 -0.99 10.17 -20.53
N GLN A 138 -1.65 9.49 -19.58
CA GLN A 138 -2.00 8.07 -19.67
C GLN A 138 -2.90 7.81 -20.89
N VAL A 139 -3.97 8.60 -21.07
CA VAL A 139 -4.87 8.52 -22.23
C VAL A 139 -4.12 8.75 -23.54
N LYS A 140 -3.20 9.71 -23.60
CA LYS A 140 -2.36 9.98 -24.78
C LYS A 140 -1.44 8.80 -25.09
N CYS A 141 -0.83 8.21 -24.06
CA CYS A 141 0.01 7.02 -24.19
C CYS A 141 -0.81 5.85 -24.75
N MET A 142 -1.94 5.50 -24.14
CA MET A 142 -2.80 4.40 -24.58
C MET A 142 -3.30 4.58 -26.02
N LYS A 143 -3.64 5.80 -26.44
CA LYS A 143 -3.99 6.10 -27.85
C LYS A 143 -2.85 5.77 -28.82
N GLY A 144 -1.59 5.94 -28.41
CA GLY A 144 -0.42 5.54 -29.19
C GLY A 144 -0.33 4.02 -29.46
N TYR A 145 -0.94 3.20 -28.60
CA TYR A 145 -1.05 1.75 -28.77
C TYR A 145 -2.40 1.31 -29.37
N GLY A 146 -3.17 2.23 -29.97
CA GLY A 146 -4.41 1.91 -30.69
C GLY A 146 -5.68 1.80 -29.83
N PHE A 147 -5.61 2.10 -28.52
CA PHE A 147 -6.81 2.20 -27.68
C PHE A 147 -7.66 3.41 -28.08
N LYS A 148 -8.98 3.22 -28.25
CA LYS A 148 -9.93 4.34 -28.33
C LYS A 148 -10.46 4.62 -26.93
N VAL A 149 -9.90 5.65 -26.31
CA VAL A 149 -10.29 6.12 -24.96
C VAL A 149 -10.60 7.60 -24.95
N ARG A 150 -11.50 8.01 -24.07
CA ARG A 150 -11.84 9.41 -23.83
C ARG A 150 -11.79 9.75 -22.35
N VAL A 151 -11.37 10.98 -22.06
CA VAL A 151 -11.42 11.54 -20.70
C VAL A 151 -12.88 11.86 -20.37
N VAL A 152 -13.29 11.57 -19.14
CA VAL A 152 -14.63 11.82 -18.59
C VAL A 152 -14.50 12.41 -17.18
N PRO A 153 -15.52 13.10 -16.63
CA PRO A 153 -15.55 13.42 -15.22
C PRO A 153 -15.41 12.15 -14.37
N ALA A 154 -14.59 12.20 -13.32
CA ALA A 154 -14.50 11.10 -12.37
C ALA A 154 -15.78 11.03 -11.52
N THR A 155 -16.16 9.82 -11.12
CA THR A 155 -17.25 9.63 -10.16
C THR A 155 -16.71 9.87 -8.74
N GLY A 156 -17.20 10.90 -8.05
CA GLY A 156 -16.78 11.21 -6.69
C GLY A 156 -17.29 12.58 -6.22
N SER A 157 -16.75 13.04 -5.09
CA SER A 157 -17.11 14.33 -4.49
C SER A 157 -16.33 15.52 -5.06
N ASP A 158 -15.33 15.28 -5.92
CA ASP A 158 -14.53 16.32 -6.56
C ASP A 158 -15.07 16.58 -7.97
N PRO A 159 -15.65 17.76 -8.26
CA PRO A 159 -16.19 18.07 -9.58
C PRO A 159 -15.12 18.31 -10.66
N ASN A 160 -13.85 18.48 -10.27
CA ASN A 160 -12.73 18.71 -11.19
C ASN A 160 -11.89 17.45 -11.43
N ALA A 161 -12.09 16.39 -10.65
CA ALA A 161 -11.43 15.12 -10.87
C ALA A 161 -11.87 14.51 -12.21
N VAL A 162 -10.89 14.04 -12.98
CA VAL A 162 -11.10 13.42 -14.30
C VAL A 162 -10.67 11.96 -14.28
N SER A 163 -11.34 11.14 -15.08
CA SER A 163 -10.98 9.74 -15.32
C SER A 163 -11.02 9.47 -16.83
N TRP A 164 -10.90 8.22 -17.25
CA TRP A 164 -11.06 7.84 -18.65
C TRP A 164 -11.92 6.59 -18.79
N THR A 165 -12.46 6.39 -19.99
CA THR A 165 -13.26 5.21 -20.34
C THR A 165 -12.99 4.75 -21.76
N TYR A 166 -13.29 3.48 -22.04
CA TYR A 166 -13.13 2.87 -23.36
C TYR A 166 -14.30 3.22 -24.29
N ASP A 167 -13.95 3.62 -25.51
CA ASP A 167 -14.81 3.55 -26.68
C ASP A 167 -14.53 2.26 -27.47
N SER A 168 -13.25 1.83 -27.53
CA SER A 168 -12.85 0.47 -27.95
C SER A 168 -11.43 0.12 -27.48
N ILE A 169 -11.17 -1.19 -27.34
CA ILE A 169 -9.83 -1.76 -27.13
C ILE A 169 -9.15 -2.10 -28.47
N PRO A 170 -7.82 -2.33 -28.49
CA PRO A 170 -7.11 -2.97 -29.60
C PRO A 170 -7.62 -4.38 -29.90
N GLY A 171 -7.25 -4.92 -31.07
CA GLY A 171 -7.60 -6.28 -31.48
C GLY A 171 -6.80 -7.37 -30.78
N ASP A 172 -7.07 -8.62 -31.17
CA ASP A 172 -6.48 -9.82 -30.57
C ASP A 172 -4.93 -9.83 -30.62
N GLY A 173 -4.32 -10.48 -29.61
CA GLY A 173 -2.86 -10.58 -29.48
C GLY A 173 -2.18 -9.38 -28.81
N VAL A 174 -2.93 -8.33 -28.44
CA VAL A 174 -2.42 -7.18 -27.69
C VAL A 174 -2.54 -7.42 -26.19
N ASP A 175 -1.44 -7.24 -25.45
CA ASP A 175 -1.43 -7.29 -23.99
C ASP A 175 -2.00 -5.99 -23.40
N ILE A 176 -3.32 -6.00 -23.24
CA ILE A 176 -4.11 -4.84 -22.81
C ILE A 176 -3.79 -4.39 -21.38
N GLU A 177 -3.48 -5.32 -20.48
CA GLU A 177 -3.16 -4.98 -19.09
C GLU A 177 -1.77 -4.38 -18.98
N LYS A 178 -0.77 -4.99 -19.64
CA LYS A 178 0.61 -4.48 -19.66
C LYS A 178 0.69 -3.06 -20.23
N ILE A 179 0.02 -2.78 -21.35
CA ILE A 179 0.09 -1.43 -21.94
C ILE A 179 -0.62 -0.39 -21.06
N GLN A 180 -1.74 -0.73 -20.44
CA GLN A 180 -2.37 0.15 -19.45
C GLN A 180 -1.42 0.47 -18.30
N ASP A 181 -0.68 -0.54 -17.82
CA ASP A 181 0.24 -0.40 -16.71
C ASP A 181 1.49 0.41 -17.06
N GLU A 182 2.13 0.11 -18.19
CA GLU A 182 3.24 0.91 -18.74
C GLU A 182 2.83 2.37 -18.92
N CYS A 183 1.65 2.63 -19.49
CA CYS A 183 1.12 3.99 -19.65
C CYS A 183 0.73 4.65 -18.32
N ARG A 184 0.28 3.89 -17.32
CA ARG A 184 -0.05 4.37 -15.96
C ARG A 184 1.22 4.79 -15.23
N VAL A 185 2.20 3.90 -15.14
CA VAL A 185 3.49 4.16 -14.47
C VAL A 185 4.21 5.32 -15.14
N LYS A 186 4.23 5.37 -16.48
CA LYS A 186 4.84 6.47 -17.24
C LYS A 186 4.17 7.82 -17.02
N ALA A 187 2.84 7.85 -16.85
CA ALA A 187 2.11 9.09 -16.66
C ALA A 187 2.22 9.63 -15.22
N PHE A 188 2.02 8.77 -14.22
CA PHE A 188 1.96 9.16 -12.81
C PHE A 188 3.33 9.13 -12.08
N GLY A 189 4.37 8.59 -12.71
CA GLY A 189 5.68 8.35 -12.07
C GLY A 189 6.81 9.30 -12.51
N GLY A 190 6.50 10.35 -13.27
CA GLY A 190 7.50 11.22 -13.93
C GLY A 190 7.21 12.71 -13.81
N GLY A 191 6.70 13.16 -12.66
CA GLY A 191 6.51 14.58 -12.33
C GLY A 191 7.82 15.33 -12.09
#